data_AF-A0A822ZZ68-F1
#
_entry.id   AF-A0A822ZZ68-F1
#
_cell.length_a   1.000
_cell.length_b   1.000
_cell.length_c   1.000
_cell.angle_alpha   90.00
_cell.angle_beta   90.00
_cell.angle_gamma   90.00
#
_symmetry.space_group_name_H-M   'P 1'
#
loop_
_entity.id
_entity.type
_entity.pdbx_description
1 polymer ?
#
loop_
_entity_poly.entity_id
_entity_poly.type
_entity_poly.pdbx_seq_one_letter_code
_entity_poly.pdbx_strand_id
1 'polypeptide(L)'
;MSPELTVGDLIAAAVRLYVKEGRRPFLPTTDPSAFDLHYSQFSLESLDREEKLITLGSRNFFPYPKKSTGNDLVASPPSSSCSNQAEKASKIGNSWLRFMDFLL
;
A
#
# COMPACT_ATOMS: atom_id res chain seq x y z
N MET A 1 11.85 -10.17 -20.93
CA MET A 1 10.52 -10.57 -20.43
C MET A 1 9.72 -11.08 -21.61
N SER A 2 8.99 -12.19 -21.44
CA SER A 2 8.10 -12.69 -22.50
C SER A 2 6.93 -11.71 -22.68
N PRO A 3 6.48 -11.40 -23.91
CA PRO A 3 5.32 -10.54 -24.15
C PRO A 3 4.01 -11.15 -23.64
N GLU A 4 4.00 -12.47 -23.42
CA GLU A 4 2.84 -13.23 -22.96
C GLU A 4 2.71 -13.31 -21.43
N LEU A 5 3.60 -12.66 -20.69
CA LEU A 5 3.50 -12.63 -19.22
C LEU A 5 2.21 -11.96 -18.78
N THR A 6 1.63 -12.46 -17.70
CA THR A 6 0.42 -11.90 -17.10
C THR A 6 0.74 -10.96 -15.94
N VAL A 7 -0.28 -10.25 -15.47
CA VAL A 7 -0.22 -9.49 -14.20
C VAL A 7 0.15 -10.40 -13.04
N GLY A 8 -0.41 -11.61 -12.98
CA GLY A 8 -0.07 -12.61 -11.95
C GLY A 8 1.41 -12.97 -11.94
N ASP A 9 2.01 -13.16 -13.12
CA ASP A 9 3.44 -13.44 -13.27
C ASP A 9 4.31 -12.28 -12.78
N LEU A 10 3.89 -11.04 -13.07
CA LEU A 10 4.60 -9.84 -12.63
C LEU A 10 4.60 -9.72 -11.10
N ILE A 11 3.45 -9.94 -10.46
CA ILE A 11 3.33 -9.92 -8.99
C ILE A 11 4.27 -10.97 -8.38
N ALA A 12 4.24 -12.20 -8.90
CA ALA A 12 5.09 -13.28 -8.41
C ALA A 12 6.59 -12.97 -8.58
N ALA A 13 6.97 -12.39 -9.72
CA ALA A 13 8.34 -11.97 -9.97
C ALA A 13 8.79 -10.83 -9.02
N ALA A 14 7.93 -9.83 -8.81
CA ALA A 14 8.21 -8.69 -7.95
C ALA A 14 8.40 -9.11 -6.49
N VAL A 15 7.50 -9.92 -5.94
CA VAL A 15 7.60 -10.44 -4.56
C VAL A 15 8.88 -11.25 -4.38
N ARG A 16 9.17 -12.17 -5.32
CA ARG A 16 10.40 -12.98 -5.29
C ARG A 16 11.66 -12.12 -5.30
N LEU A 17 11.72 -11.10 -6.17
CA LEU A 17 12.86 -10.18 -6.23
C LEU A 17 12.98 -9.33 -4.97
N TYR A 18 11.86 -8.84 -4.43
CA TYR A 18 11.84 -8.06 -3.20
C TYR A 18 12.48 -8.81 -2.03
N VAL A 19 12.09 -10.08 -1.85
CA VAL A 19 12.62 -10.98 -0.81
C VAL A 19 14.08 -11.32 -1.07
N LYS A 20 14.42 -11.68 -2.31
CA LYS A 20 15.80 -12.01 -2.71
C LYS A 20 16.77 -10.87 -2.42
N GLU A 21 16.34 -9.64 -2.64
CA GLU A 21 17.15 -8.45 -2.41
C GLU A 21 17.11 -7.95 -0.95
N GLY A 22 16.34 -8.59 -0.06
CA GLY A 22 16.26 -8.22 1.35
C GLY A 22 15.70 -6.82 1.59
N ARG A 23 14.82 -6.34 0.71
CA ARG A 23 14.28 -4.98 0.76
C ARG A 23 13.43 -4.73 2.01
N ARG A 24 13.34 -3.46 2.40
CA ARG A 24 12.57 -2.97 3.56
C ARG A 24 11.46 -2.00 3.13
N PRO A 25 10.30 -1.97 3.82
CA PRO A 25 9.94 -2.79 4.98
C PRO A 25 9.73 -4.27 4.60
N PHE A 26 9.96 -5.19 5.54
CA PHE A 26 9.72 -6.61 5.24
C PHE A 26 8.25 -6.85 4.90
N LEU A 27 8.02 -7.67 3.87
CA LEU A 27 6.67 -8.10 3.51
C LEU A 27 6.11 -9.00 4.62
N PRO A 28 4.83 -8.85 5.00
CA PRO A 28 4.20 -9.71 6.00
C PRO A 28 4.03 -11.16 5.50
N THR A 29 3.98 -11.35 4.18
CA THR A 29 3.91 -12.65 3.52
C THR A 29 4.69 -12.59 2.20
N THR A 30 5.20 -13.75 1.77
CA THR A 30 5.85 -13.93 0.47
C THR A 30 4.95 -14.62 -0.56
N ASP A 31 3.69 -14.88 -0.21
CA ASP A 31 2.70 -15.44 -1.14
C ASP A 31 2.23 -14.36 -2.13
N PRO A 32 2.48 -14.52 -3.44
CA PRO A 32 2.01 -13.58 -4.46
C PRO A 32 0.49 -13.45 -4.54
N SER A 33 -0.28 -14.41 -4.02
CA SER A 33 -1.74 -14.36 -4.00
C SER A 33 -2.29 -13.30 -3.03
N ALA A 34 -1.48 -12.92 -2.04
CA ALA A 34 -1.81 -11.90 -1.04
C ALA A 34 -1.65 -10.46 -1.55
N PHE A 35 -1.27 -10.27 -2.82
CA PHE A 35 -1.06 -8.95 -3.42
C PHE A 35 -1.83 -8.86 -4.73
N ASP A 36 -2.49 -7.73 -4.93
CA ASP A 36 -3.05 -7.30 -6.21
C ASP A 36 -2.19 -6.17 -6.80
N LEU A 37 -2.44 -5.80 -8.05
CA LEU A 37 -1.70 -4.77 -8.76
C LEU A 37 -2.63 -3.64 -9.20
N HIS A 38 -2.28 -2.40 -8.92
CA HIS A 38 -3.09 -1.22 -9.24
C HIS A 38 -2.31 -0.30 -10.18
N TYR A 39 -3.01 0.46 -11.04
CA TYR A 39 -2.39 1.49 -11.88
C TYR A 39 -1.81 2.66 -11.06
N SER A 40 -2.40 2.94 -9.90
CA SER A 40 -2.02 4.04 -9.01
C SER A 40 -2.38 3.71 -7.57
N GLN A 41 -1.71 4.35 -6.61
CA GLN A 41 -2.10 4.30 -5.19
C GLN A 41 -3.52 4.83 -4.92
N PHE A 42 -4.09 5.61 -5.84
CA PHE A 42 -5.44 6.15 -5.75
C PHE A 42 -6.49 5.30 -6.48
N SER A 43 -6.07 4.25 -7.19
CA SER A 43 -7.00 3.36 -7.89
C SER A 43 -7.74 2.48 -6.89
N LEU A 44 -9.06 2.47 -7.00
CA LEU A 44 -9.93 1.59 -6.20
C LEU A 44 -10.04 0.17 -6.78
N GLU A 45 -9.68 0.00 -8.05
CA GLU A 45 -9.79 -1.26 -8.79
C GLU A 45 -8.40 -1.86 -9.03
N SER A 46 -8.30 -3.17 -8.81
CA SER A 46 -7.13 -3.97 -9.14
C SER A 46 -7.18 -4.47 -10.58
N LEU A 47 -6.00 -4.69 -11.16
CA LEU A 47 -5.85 -5.33 -12.46
C LEU A 47 -6.22 -6.81 -12.38
N ASP A 48 -6.80 -7.31 -13.47
CA ASP A 48 -7.06 -8.73 -13.64
C ASP A 48 -5.74 -9.52 -13.71
N ARG A 49 -5.65 -10.65 -12.99
CA ARG A 49 -4.39 -11.40 -12.89
C ARG A 49 -4.04 -12.11 -14.18
N GLU A 50 -5.04 -12.49 -14.95
CA GLU A 50 -4.92 -13.18 -16.22
C GLU A 50 -4.64 -12.22 -17.38
N GLU A 51 -4.76 -10.91 -17.18
CA GLU A 51 -4.47 -9.92 -18.21
C GLU A 51 -2.97 -9.93 -18.57
N LYS A 52 -2.67 -9.89 -19.87
CA LYS A 52 -1.30 -9.89 -20.38
C LYS A 52 -0.66 -8.52 -20.22
N LEU A 53 0.60 -8.47 -19.81
CA LEU A 53 1.31 -7.20 -19.62
C LEU A 53 1.40 -6.37 -20.89
N ILE A 54 1.36 -7.00 -22.07
CA ILE A 54 1.40 -6.29 -23.35
C ILE A 54 0.15 -5.46 -23.62
N THR A 55 -1.01 -5.84 -23.08
CA THR A 55 -2.29 -5.11 -23.28
C THR A 55 -2.43 -3.92 -22.35
N LEU A 56 -1.68 -3.88 -21.25
CA LEU A 56 -1.71 -2.78 -20.28
C LEU A 56 -1.12 -1.51 -20.89
N GLY A 57 -1.77 -0.37 -20.66
CA GLY A 57 -1.31 0.95 -21.13
C GLY A 57 -0.19 1.59 -20.30
N SER A 58 0.21 0.95 -19.20
CA SER A 58 1.27 1.43 -18.29
C SER A 58 2.36 0.37 -18.11
N ARG A 59 3.55 0.83 -17.69
CA ARG A 59 4.61 -0.03 -17.16
C ARG A 59 4.99 0.32 -15.72
N ASN A 60 4.25 1.24 -15.11
CA ASN A 60 4.34 1.63 -13.71
C ASN A 60 3.08 1.17 -12.99
N PHE A 61 3.27 0.42 -11.91
CA PHE A 61 2.20 -0.20 -11.16
C PHE A 61 2.53 -0.22 -9.66
N PHE A 62 1.50 -0.34 -8.84
CA PHE A 62 1.60 -0.30 -7.39
C PHE A 62 1.07 -1.61 -6.80
N PRO A 63 1.89 -2.39 -6.09
CA PRO A 63 1.43 -3.55 -5.34
C PRO A 63 0.49 -3.12 -4.22
N TYR A 64 -0.65 -3.80 -4.08
CA TYR A 64 -1.63 -3.56 -3.04
C TYR A 64 -1.88 -4.86 -2.24
N PRO A 65 -1.68 -4.87 -0.91
CA PRO A 65 -2.02 -6.04 -0.11
C PRO A 65 -3.51 -6.33 -0.17
N LYS A 66 -3.88 -7.56 -0.55
CA LYS A 66 -5.26 -7.99 -0.63
C LYS A 66 -5.82 -8.16 0.78
N LYS A 67 -7.01 -7.62 1.02
CA LYS A 67 -7.71 -7.86 2.28
C LYS A 67 -8.25 -9.29 2.25
N SER A 68 -7.85 -10.14 3.19
CA SER A 68 -8.51 -11.42 3.38
C SER A 68 -9.96 -11.17 3.78
N THR A 69 -10.91 -11.70 3.04
CA THR A 69 -12.34 -11.73 3.46
C THR A 69 -12.57 -12.71 4.63
N GLY A 70 -11.50 -13.16 5.29
CA GLY A 70 -11.48 -14.05 6.44
C GLY A 70 -10.73 -13.40 7.61
N ASN A 71 -11.28 -13.60 8.80
CA ASN A 71 -11.09 -12.88 10.06
C ASN A 71 -9.67 -12.76 10.67
N ASP A 72 -8.58 -13.12 9.97
CA ASP A 72 -7.27 -13.25 10.61
C ASP A 72 -6.29 -12.14 10.20
N LEU A 73 -6.36 -11.06 11.00
CA LEU A 73 -5.25 -10.31 11.60
C LEU A 73 -3.87 -10.37 10.91
N VAL A 74 -3.62 -9.43 9.99
CA VAL A 74 -2.67 -8.31 10.14
C VAL A 74 -3.04 -7.33 9.03
N ALA A 75 -4.00 -6.47 9.34
CA ALA A 75 -4.42 -5.41 8.46
C ALA A 75 -3.30 -4.37 8.38
N SER A 76 -2.91 -3.99 7.16
CA SER A 76 -2.44 -2.62 6.94
C SER A 76 -3.39 -1.69 7.70
N PRO A 77 -2.90 -0.72 8.49
CA PRO A 77 -3.79 0.21 9.17
C PRO A 77 -4.75 0.75 8.10
N PRO A 78 -6.07 0.71 8.33
CA PRO A 78 -6.99 1.35 7.39
C PRO A 78 -6.44 2.74 7.14
N SER A 79 -6.38 3.17 5.88
CA SER A 79 -6.14 4.59 5.60
C SER A 79 -7.31 5.32 6.25
N SER A 80 -7.11 5.74 7.50
CA SER A 80 -8.09 6.56 8.19
C SER A 80 -8.19 7.80 7.35
N SER A 81 -9.34 7.99 6.68
CA SER A 81 -9.63 9.22 5.97
C SER A 81 -9.30 10.37 6.91
N CYS A 82 -8.33 11.22 6.53
CA CYS A 82 -7.83 12.31 7.37
C CYS A 82 -8.87 13.42 7.58
N SER A 83 -10.12 13.21 7.14
CA SER A 83 -11.17 14.23 7.09
C SER A 83 -11.43 14.89 8.45
N ASN A 84 -11.28 14.16 9.55
CA ASN A 84 -11.67 14.64 10.89
C ASN A 84 -10.46 14.81 11.83
N GLN A 85 -9.22 14.74 11.34
CA GLN A 85 -8.04 14.85 12.20
C GLN A 85 -7.85 16.27 12.75
N ALA A 86 -8.30 17.29 12.02
CA ALA A 86 -8.34 18.67 12.49
C ALA A 86 -9.32 18.88 13.67
N GLU A 87 -10.43 18.13 13.71
CA GLU A 87 -11.42 18.24 14.79
C GLU A 87 -10.90 17.69 16.13
N LYS A 88 -9.98 16.72 16.08
CA LYS A 88 -9.32 16.17 17.28
C LYS A 88 -8.34 17.15 17.93
N ALA A 89 -7.90 18.20 17.24
CA ALA A 89 -6.97 19.19 17.78
C ALA A 89 -7.67 20.23 18.70
N SER A 90 -8.99 20.38 18.59
CA SER A 90 -9.73 21.45 19.29
C SER A 90 -10.02 21.19 20.78
N LYS A 91 -9.44 20.14 21.39
CA LYS A 91 -9.59 19.81 22.81
C LYS A 91 -8.31 19.88 23.64
N ILE A 92 -7.21 20.37 23.07
CA ILE A 92 -6.04 20.76 23.85
C ILE A 92 -6.22 22.22 24.26
N GLY A 93 -6.80 22.39 25.44
CA GLY A 93 -6.62 23.61 26.20
C GLY A 93 -5.12 23.89 26.34
N ASN A 94 -4.73 25.09 25.90
CA ASN A 94 -3.68 25.91 26.50
C ASN A 94 -2.22 25.42 26.40
N SER A 95 -1.90 24.34 25.68
CA SER A 95 -0.50 23.89 25.54
C SER A 95 0.38 24.83 24.69
N TRP A 96 -0.20 25.68 23.82
CA TRP A 96 0.55 26.65 23.01
C TRP A 96 1.30 27.66 23.90
N LEU A 97 0.71 28.07 25.03
CA LEU A 97 1.27 29.12 25.89
C LEU A 97 2.62 28.76 26.53
N ARG A 98 3.03 27.47 26.51
CA ARG A 98 4.32 27.00 27.06
C ARG A 98 5.54 27.40 26.23
N PHE A 99 5.36 27.78 24.96
CA PHE A 99 6.49 28.21 24.12
C PHE A 99 6.93 29.65 24.38
N MET A 100 6.11 30.48 25.02
CA MET A 100 6.46 31.86 25.36
C MET A 100 7.22 32.00 26.69
N ASP A 101 7.27 30.94 27.50
CA ASP A 101 8.05 30.89 28.75
C ASP A 101 9.57 30.94 28.52
N PHE A 102 10.05 30.77 27.27
CA PHE A 102 11.47 30.85 26.91
C PHE A 102 11.92 32.24 26.42
N LEU A 103 11.00 33.21 26.31
CA LEU A 103 11.29 34.56 25.79
C LEU A 103 11.24 35.66 26.87
N LEU A 104 11.21 35.28 28.16
CA LEU A 104 11.31 36.20 29.29
C LEU A 104 12.64 36.05 30.04
#